data_AF-A0AAV6ZKL5-F1
#
_entry.id   AF-A0AAV6ZKL5-F1
#
_cell.length_a   1.000
_cell.length_b   1.000
_cell.length_c   1.000
_cell.angle_alpha   90.00
_cell.angle_beta   90.00
_cell.angle_gamma   90.00
#
_symmetry.space_group_name_H-M   'P 1'
#
loop_
_entity.id
_entity.type
_entity.pdbx_description
1 polymer ?
#
loop_
_entity_poly.entity_id
_entity_poly.type
_entity_poly.pdbx_seq_one_letter_code
_entity_poly.pdbx_strand_id
1 'polypeptide(L)'
;MTVTDEKDQPVPNKAVYLYVKGENEESDSKPEKNLLTNEKGIAHFSLDTSTWDSTVALKATLSPIHDDDDDDKNDEDRYSEAENRIGPFYSESESHISIQGKGLEVECDSDPTVTVEYDIHKKTLHSATDHINFYYVLRSLHEIIWYKEHKVNIKDQLNNPIIHGTFSLSFHVDADLFPFAGLIVFAVLPNGETIANALPYTVPLCEKAKVELKFSEEQVRPGESVNLEVSTSAGSLCSIRSLDKGYLLQKPDGKSLLSDLSEELRSVLYELSHITLWREDESDQQCPEHQTIVPETSYIFDVNMIFKMMNLNVITNTKIKKPVQCVERGPAARSGVKVKKPGDKKTPSHFTRRDFPDIWLFDLVPVGSDGHAVVNRKTPHSVTKWVTDAFCLGKNGFAAVSNVELTTFQPYFIDLIVPYSVVQGERFTLRAVVFSYVQKCILIAVALQDSEDLAAVKNKEQARCVCEGHSHSFTWDVTALKLSNLSM
;
A
#
# COMPACT_ATOMS: atom_id res chain seq x y z
N MET A 1 -5.91 14.17 10.09
CA MET A 1 -6.28 14.25 8.66
C MET A 1 -5.00 14.33 7.86
N THR A 2 -4.99 13.76 6.65
CA THR A 2 -3.82 13.79 5.76
C THR A 2 -4.28 14.38 4.43
N VAL A 3 -3.50 15.30 3.87
CA VAL A 3 -3.76 15.92 2.57
C VAL A 3 -2.65 15.51 1.62
N THR A 4 -3.05 14.93 0.50
CA THR A 4 -2.17 14.52 -0.59
C THR A 4 -2.59 15.17 -1.90
N ASP A 5 -1.69 15.22 -2.86
CA ASP A 5 -2.00 15.58 -4.24
C ASP A 5 -2.54 14.37 -5.03
N GLU A 6 -2.83 14.55 -6.32
CA GLU A 6 -3.31 13.49 -7.21
C GLU A 6 -2.32 12.32 -7.39
N LYS A 7 -1.08 12.46 -6.89
CA LYS A 7 -0.02 11.44 -6.94
C LYS A 7 0.31 10.87 -5.56
N ASP A 8 -0.60 11.04 -4.60
CA ASP A 8 -0.46 10.63 -3.21
C ASP A 8 0.74 11.26 -2.47
N GLN A 9 1.27 12.38 -2.97
CA GLN A 9 2.36 13.10 -2.30
C GLN A 9 1.81 14.03 -1.22
N PRO A 10 2.42 14.08 -0.01
CA PRO A 10 1.93 14.92 1.08
C PRO A 10 2.03 16.41 0.74
N VAL A 11 0.96 17.17 1.01
CA VAL A 11 0.90 18.62 0.73
C VAL A 11 1.07 19.41 2.03
N PRO A 12 2.23 20.07 2.25
CA PRO A 12 2.48 20.84 3.46
C PRO A 12 1.85 22.24 3.44
N ASN A 13 1.61 22.82 4.62
CA ASN A 13 1.06 24.17 4.82
C ASN A 13 -0.27 24.43 4.10
N LYS A 14 -1.06 23.39 3.86
CA LYS A 14 -2.40 23.50 3.27
C LYS A 14 -3.44 23.74 4.37
N ALA A 15 -4.32 24.71 4.14
CA ALA A 15 -5.46 24.96 5.03
C ALA A 15 -6.50 23.85 4.92
N VAL A 16 -6.96 23.36 6.07
CA VAL A 16 -8.01 22.36 6.19
C VAL A 16 -9.08 22.88 7.16
N TYR A 17 -10.33 22.84 6.72
CA TYR A 17 -11.49 23.30 7.46
C TYR A 17 -12.25 22.08 7.98
N LEU A 18 -12.35 21.96 9.30
CA LEU A 18 -13.04 20.85 9.96
C LEU A 18 -14.42 21.31 10.44
N TYR A 19 -15.45 20.61 9.99
CA TYR A 19 -16.85 20.79 10.35
C TYR A 19 -17.32 19.60 11.19
N VAL A 20 -18.12 19.88 12.22
CA VAL A 20 -18.78 18.87 13.05
C VAL A 20 -20.28 19.04 12.84
N LYS A 21 -20.97 17.97 12.48
CA LYS A 21 -22.41 17.99 12.20
C LYS A 21 -23.13 16.94 13.04
N GLY A 22 -24.10 17.36 13.85
CA GLY A 22 -25.01 16.44 14.53
C GLY A 22 -26.00 15.77 13.57
N GLU A 23 -26.54 14.60 13.93
CA GLU A 23 -27.52 13.86 13.11
C GLU A 23 -28.76 14.68 12.72
N ASN A 24 -29.13 15.70 13.51
CA ASN A 24 -30.35 16.50 13.33
C ASN A 24 -30.10 17.99 13.08
N GLU A 25 -28.85 18.42 12.87
CA GLU A 25 -28.52 19.82 12.66
C GLU A 25 -28.35 20.13 11.16
N GLU A 26 -28.91 21.26 10.70
CA GLU A 26 -28.55 21.83 9.40
C GLU A 26 -27.06 22.16 9.40
N SER A 27 -26.38 21.96 8.27
CA SER A 27 -24.94 22.13 8.17
C SER A 27 -24.57 23.56 8.57
N ASP A 28 -23.91 23.72 9.71
CA ASP A 28 -23.37 25.03 10.09
C ASP A 28 -22.33 25.43 9.05
N SER A 29 -22.46 26.61 8.44
CA SER A 29 -21.54 27.07 7.39
C SER A 29 -20.18 27.49 7.93
N LYS A 30 -20.01 27.45 9.25
CA LYS A 30 -18.76 27.78 9.94
C LYS A 30 -17.97 26.53 10.33
N PRO A 31 -16.65 26.50 10.03
CA PRO A 31 -15.79 25.43 10.49
C PRO A 31 -15.55 25.53 12.00
N GLU A 32 -15.60 24.38 12.66
CA GLU A 32 -15.26 24.22 14.08
C GLU A 32 -13.76 24.51 14.31
N LYS A 33 -12.90 24.05 13.38
CA LYS A 33 -11.45 24.31 13.42
C LYS A 33 -10.87 24.60 12.04
N ASN A 34 -9.95 25.57 12.03
CA ASN A 34 -9.09 25.89 10.90
C ASN A 34 -7.68 25.38 11.19
N LEU A 35 -7.18 24.46 10.39
CA LEU A 35 -5.93 23.74 10.62
C LEU A 35 -4.98 23.92 9.44
N LEU A 36 -3.69 23.75 9.70
CA LEU A 36 -2.65 23.72 8.67
C LEU A 36 -1.94 22.37 8.70
N THR A 37 -1.67 21.81 7.53
CA THR A 37 -0.88 20.58 7.41
C THR A 37 0.61 20.81 7.70
N ASN A 38 1.26 19.85 8.33
CA ASN A 38 2.70 19.84 8.55
C ASN A 38 3.48 19.38 7.30
N GLU A 39 4.81 19.22 7.40
CA GLU A 39 5.68 18.75 6.31
C GLU A 39 5.27 17.38 5.71
N LYS A 40 4.58 16.53 6.51
CA LYS A 40 4.06 15.23 6.08
C LYS A 40 2.62 15.30 5.55
N GLY A 41 2.09 16.50 5.32
CA GLY A 41 0.70 16.68 4.89
C GLY A 41 -0.35 16.38 5.98
N ILE A 42 0.06 16.25 7.24
CA ILE A 42 -0.82 15.84 8.35
C ILE A 42 -1.29 17.06 9.15
N ALA A 43 -2.60 17.15 9.39
CA ALA A 43 -3.23 18.09 10.31
C ALA A 43 -3.76 17.33 11.56
N HIS A 44 -3.20 17.66 12.71
CA HIS A 44 -3.61 17.12 14.02
C HIS A 44 -4.64 18.05 14.68
N PHE A 45 -5.63 17.47 15.34
CA PHE A 45 -6.64 18.20 16.10
C PHE A 45 -7.15 17.36 17.27
N SER A 46 -7.84 18.02 18.20
CA SER A 46 -8.56 17.41 19.31
C SER A 46 -9.90 18.14 19.45
N LEU A 47 -10.97 17.44 19.82
CA LEU A 47 -12.32 17.98 19.98
C LEU A 47 -12.79 17.72 21.41
N ASP A 48 -13.52 18.68 21.97
CA ASP A 48 -14.23 18.49 23.23
C ASP A 48 -15.57 17.81 22.91
N THR A 49 -15.74 16.58 23.39
CA THR A 49 -16.92 15.75 23.13
C THR A 49 -17.86 15.69 24.33
N SER A 50 -17.68 16.55 25.34
CA SER A 50 -18.44 16.51 26.60
C SER A 50 -19.95 16.72 26.43
N THR A 51 -20.36 17.42 25.36
CA THR A 51 -21.77 17.73 25.06
C THR A 51 -22.40 16.76 24.04
N TRP A 52 -21.64 15.79 23.54
CA TRP A 52 -22.11 14.93 22.45
C TRP A 52 -22.82 13.69 23.00
N ASP A 53 -24.11 13.58 22.73
CA ASP A 53 -24.99 12.50 23.17
C ASP A 53 -25.35 11.50 22.05
N SER A 54 -24.97 11.83 20.82
CA SER A 54 -25.38 11.16 19.59
C SER A 54 -24.22 11.06 18.60
N THR A 55 -24.44 10.34 17.50
CA THR A 55 -23.43 10.23 16.44
C THR A 55 -23.30 11.58 15.74
N VAL A 56 -22.06 12.01 15.51
CA VAL A 56 -21.73 13.21 14.75
C VAL A 56 -20.92 12.85 13.51
N ALA A 57 -21.14 13.57 12.43
CA ALA A 57 -20.32 13.51 11.22
C ALA A 57 -19.23 14.59 11.29
N LEU A 58 -17.98 14.16 11.15
CA LEU A 58 -16.83 15.01 10.92
C LEU A 58 -16.64 15.16 9.42
N LYS A 59 -16.68 16.39 8.90
CA LYS A 59 -16.39 16.69 7.50
C LYS A 59 -15.19 17.61 7.41
N ALA A 60 -14.21 17.28 6.59
CA ALA A 60 -13.03 18.09 6.33
C ALA A 60 -12.98 18.52 4.87
N THR A 61 -12.69 19.79 4.63
CA THR A 61 -12.59 20.36 3.27
C THR A 61 -11.33 21.21 3.12
N LEU A 62 -10.85 21.40 1.89
CA LEU A 62 -9.71 22.26 1.56
C LEU A 62 -10.10 23.71 1.26
N SER A 63 -11.39 23.96 1.05
CA SER A 63 -12.00 25.28 0.86
C SER A 63 -13.19 25.46 1.82
N PRO A 64 -13.47 26.69 2.31
CA PRO A 64 -14.64 26.93 3.13
C PRO A 64 -15.93 26.64 2.36
N ILE A 65 -16.90 26.00 3.02
CA ILE A 65 -18.24 25.84 2.48
C ILE A 65 -18.93 27.22 2.46
N HIS A 66 -19.31 27.70 1.28
CA HIS A 66 -20.12 28.92 1.09
C HIS A 66 -21.58 28.53 0.78
N ASP A 67 -22.53 29.25 1.36
CA ASP A 67 -23.97 28.94 1.32
C ASP A 67 -24.67 29.22 -0.04
N ASP A 68 -23.95 29.74 -1.06
CA ASP A 68 -24.58 30.36 -2.23
C ASP A 68 -24.47 29.63 -3.59
N ASP A 69 -23.82 28.46 -3.74
CA ASP A 69 -23.69 27.83 -5.07
C ASP A 69 -24.10 26.35 -5.10
N ASP A 70 -25.38 26.12 -5.43
CA ASP A 70 -25.97 24.79 -5.66
C ASP A 70 -25.84 24.30 -7.12
N ASP A 71 -25.19 25.05 -8.04
CA ASP A 71 -25.18 24.67 -9.47
C ASP A 71 -23.84 24.79 -10.21
N ASP A 72 -22.73 25.25 -9.61
CA ASP A 72 -21.46 25.43 -10.36
C ASP A 72 -20.19 25.08 -9.56
N LYS A 73 -20.22 24.00 -8.76
CA LYS A 73 -18.98 23.43 -8.21
C LYS A 73 -18.15 22.84 -9.36
N ASN A 74 -17.02 23.47 -9.69
CA ASN A 74 -15.96 22.89 -10.50
C ASN A 74 -15.65 21.48 -9.97
N ASP A 75 -15.47 20.51 -10.86
CA ASP A 75 -15.24 19.11 -10.48
C ASP A 75 -14.03 18.96 -9.52
N GLU A 76 -13.04 19.87 -9.55
CA GLU A 76 -11.90 19.89 -8.62
C GLU A 76 -12.29 20.05 -7.14
N ASP A 77 -13.35 20.80 -6.80
CA ASP A 77 -13.72 21.06 -5.39
C ASP A 77 -14.37 19.83 -4.73
N ARG A 78 -15.05 18.97 -5.50
CA ARG A 78 -15.73 17.77 -4.97
C ARG A 78 -14.75 16.67 -4.52
N TYR A 79 -13.55 16.63 -5.10
CA TYR A 79 -12.52 15.64 -4.74
C TYR A 79 -11.72 16.02 -3.47
N SER A 80 -12.03 17.16 -2.83
CA SER A 80 -11.30 17.67 -1.67
C SER A 80 -11.99 17.44 -0.31
N GLU A 81 -13.07 16.66 -0.28
CA GLU A 81 -13.87 16.40 0.92
C GLU A 81 -13.55 15.04 1.54
N ALA A 82 -13.38 15.00 2.87
CA ALA A 82 -13.30 13.76 3.64
C ALA A 82 -14.37 13.75 4.73
N GLU A 83 -15.13 12.67 4.85
CA GLU A 83 -16.18 12.51 5.87
C GLU A 83 -15.90 11.28 6.74
N ASN A 84 -16.10 11.41 8.05
CA ASN A 84 -16.08 10.30 8.98
C ASN A 84 -17.17 10.48 10.04
N ARG A 85 -17.69 9.39 10.62
CA ARG A 85 -18.71 9.44 11.68
C ARG A 85 -18.14 8.89 12.97
N ILE A 86 -18.38 9.61 14.06
CA ILE A 86 -17.99 9.19 15.41
C ILE A 86 -19.19 9.32 16.33
N GLY A 87 -19.31 8.41 17.29
CA GLY A 87 -20.39 8.42 18.26
C GLY A 87 -19.92 7.91 19.62
N PRO A 88 -20.71 8.16 20.67
CA PRO A 88 -20.38 7.69 22.01
C PRO A 88 -20.35 6.17 22.05
N PHE A 89 -19.30 5.62 22.66
CA PHE A 89 -19.17 4.18 22.86
C PHE A 89 -20.14 3.70 23.93
N TYR A 90 -20.89 2.64 23.63
CA TYR A 90 -21.85 2.06 24.55
C TYR A 90 -21.15 1.27 25.65
N SER A 91 -21.36 1.69 26.90
CA SER A 91 -20.96 1.00 28.12
C SER A 91 -22.12 1.09 29.11
N GLU A 92 -22.59 -0.04 29.63
CA GLU A 92 -23.68 -0.07 30.61
C GLU A 92 -23.22 0.55 31.93
N SER A 93 -21.93 0.43 32.23
CA SER A 93 -21.36 0.95 33.47
C SER A 93 -20.61 2.27 33.35
N GLU A 94 -20.51 2.85 32.16
CA GLU A 94 -19.60 3.98 31.86
C GLU A 94 -18.11 3.63 32.05
N SER A 95 -17.79 2.34 32.27
CA SER A 95 -16.41 1.85 32.30
C SER A 95 -15.89 1.69 30.88
N HIS A 96 -14.62 2.03 30.64
CA HIS A 96 -14.03 1.94 29.30
C HIS A 96 -12.52 1.66 29.35
N ILE A 97 -12.01 1.22 28.19
CA ILE A 97 -10.58 1.02 27.95
C ILE A 97 -10.17 1.98 26.84
N SER A 98 -9.03 2.64 27.00
CA SER A 98 -8.40 3.47 25.97
C SER A 98 -7.02 2.91 25.65
N ILE A 99 -6.66 2.85 24.36
CA ILE A 99 -5.33 2.40 23.93
C ILE A 99 -4.62 3.60 23.32
N GLN A 100 -3.58 4.08 24.00
CA GLN A 100 -2.73 5.16 23.53
C GLN A 100 -1.55 4.56 22.74
N GLY A 101 -1.49 4.88 21.45
CA GLY A 101 -0.44 4.45 20.53
C GLY A 101 -0.13 5.52 19.50
N LYS A 102 1.14 5.63 19.09
CA LYS A 102 1.65 6.72 18.23
C LYS A 102 1.52 6.48 16.72
N GLY A 103 1.01 5.35 16.27
CA GLY A 103 0.96 5.07 14.83
C GLY A 103 -0.01 3.97 14.46
N LEU A 104 -0.81 4.24 13.43
CA LEU A 104 -1.46 3.25 12.58
C LEU A 104 -0.43 2.47 11.74
N GLU A 105 0.83 2.90 11.69
CA GLU A 105 1.90 2.26 10.92
C GLU A 105 3.03 1.79 11.84
N VAL A 106 3.59 0.62 11.54
CA VAL A 106 4.69 0.01 12.27
C VAL A 106 5.83 -0.37 11.33
N GLU A 107 7.03 -0.54 11.87
CA GLU A 107 8.21 -0.96 11.10
C GLU A 107 8.48 -2.45 11.31
N CYS A 108 9.01 -3.14 10.29
CA CYS A 108 9.43 -4.53 10.43
C CYS A 108 10.51 -4.69 11.50
N ASP A 109 10.52 -5.83 12.19
CA ASP A 109 11.48 -6.19 13.24
C ASP A 109 11.55 -5.17 14.40
N SER A 110 10.48 -4.39 14.60
CA SER A 110 10.34 -3.45 15.71
C SER A 110 9.47 -4.02 16.85
N ASP A 111 9.65 -3.48 18.06
CA ASP A 111 8.87 -3.84 19.25
C ASP A 111 8.05 -2.64 19.74
N PRO A 112 6.98 -2.23 19.02
CA PRO A 112 6.13 -1.12 19.44
C PRO A 112 5.54 -1.37 20.82
N THR A 113 5.56 -0.32 21.65
CA THR A 113 4.93 -0.31 22.96
C THR A 113 3.69 0.55 22.94
N VAL A 114 2.58 0.00 23.42
CA VAL A 114 1.33 0.75 23.64
C VAL A 114 1.02 0.88 25.11
N THR A 115 0.38 1.99 25.45
CA THR A 115 -0.12 2.22 26.80
C THR A 115 -1.62 2.01 26.79
N VAL A 116 -2.09 1.09 27.61
CA VAL A 116 -3.52 0.90 27.86
C VAL A 116 -3.88 1.65 29.12
N GLU A 117 -4.94 2.43 29.02
CA GLU A 117 -5.56 3.19 30.09
C GLU A 117 -6.96 2.63 30.32
N TYR A 118 -7.38 2.53 31.57
CA TYR A 118 -8.69 2.00 31.92
C TYR A 118 -9.33 2.85 33.01
N ASP A 119 -10.64 3.02 32.87
CA ASP A 119 -11.52 3.63 33.88
C ASP A 119 -12.65 2.67 34.17
N ILE A 120 -12.70 2.16 35.40
CA ILE A 120 -13.68 1.16 35.80
C ILE A 120 -14.49 1.67 36.98
N HIS A 121 -15.79 1.83 36.77
CA HIS A 121 -16.70 2.28 37.83
C HIS A 121 -16.89 1.17 38.87
N LYS A 122 -16.76 1.51 40.15
CA LYS A 122 -16.89 0.58 41.28
C LYS A 122 -18.24 -0.16 41.31
N LYS A 123 -19.30 0.42 40.75
CA LYS A 123 -20.65 -0.19 40.64
C LYS A 123 -20.64 -1.55 39.91
N THR A 124 -19.61 -1.82 39.11
CA THR A 124 -19.44 -3.08 38.35
C THR A 124 -18.76 -4.19 39.15
N LEU A 125 -18.11 -3.85 40.27
CA LEU A 125 -17.27 -4.76 41.02
C LEU A 125 -18.03 -5.36 42.20
N HIS A 126 -17.74 -6.62 42.50
CA HIS A 126 -18.18 -7.21 43.77
C HIS A 126 -17.25 -6.74 44.90
N SER A 127 -17.77 -6.70 46.13
CA SER A 127 -16.99 -6.28 47.31
C SER A 127 -15.78 -7.18 47.59
N ALA A 128 -15.75 -8.40 47.03
CA ALA A 128 -14.64 -9.34 47.15
C ALA A 128 -13.64 -9.27 45.98
N THR A 129 -13.87 -8.45 44.95
CA THR A 129 -12.99 -8.33 43.80
C THR A 129 -11.70 -7.61 44.20
N ASP A 130 -10.57 -8.32 44.11
CA ASP A 130 -9.27 -7.76 44.48
C ASP A 130 -8.31 -7.57 43.29
N HIS A 131 -8.70 -8.05 42.11
CA HIS A 131 -7.98 -7.85 40.86
C HIS A 131 -8.92 -7.84 39.65
N ILE A 132 -8.43 -7.31 38.54
CA ILE A 132 -9.10 -7.32 37.24
C ILE A 132 -8.15 -7.96 36.23
N ASN A 133 -8.68 -8.90 35.45
CA ASN A 133 -7.93 -9.56 34.38
C ASN A 133 -8.26 -8.89 33.05
N PHE A 134 -7.22 -8.40 32.40
CA PHE A 134 -7.26 -7.90 31.05
C PHE A 134 -6.70 -8.96 30.11
N TYR A 135 -7.34 -9.14 28.97
CA TYR A 135 -6.95 -10.04 27.92
C TYR A 135 -6.59 -9.25 26.67
N TYR A 136 -5.47 -9.61 26.06
CA TYR A 136 -4.96 -9.00 24.84
C TYR A 136 -4.91 -10.05 23.76
N VAL A 137 -5.39 -9.69 22.58
CA VAL A 137 -5.39 -10.55 21.40
C VAL A 137 -4.79 -9.73 20.27
N LEU A 138 -3.64 -10.19 19.76
CA LEU A 138 -3.04 -9.68 18.55
C LEU A 138 -3.38 -10.64 17.41
N ARG A 139 -4.06 -10.12 16.40
CA ARG A 139 -4.51 -10.90 15.24
C ARG A 139 -4.01 -10.30 13.94
N SER A 140 -3.87 -11.14 12.93
CA SER A 140 -3.59 -10.74 11.55
C SER A 140 -4.49 -11.54 10.61
N LEU A 141 -5.08 -10.87 9.62
CA LEU A 141 -6.08 -11.41 8.70
C LEU A 141 -7.17 -12.25 9.42
N HIS A 142 -7.05 -13.57 9.38
CA HIS A 142 -8.01 -14.54 9.95
C HIS A 142 -7.42 -15.35 11.11
N GLU A 143 -6.22 -15.01 11.58
CA GLU A 143 -5.48 -15.77 12.58
C GLU A 143 -5.19 -14.92 13.83
N ILE A 144 -5.27 -15.58 14.99
CA ILE A 144 -4.80 -15.02 16.26
C ILE A 144 -3.33 -15.40 16.39
N ILE A 145 -2.45 -14.41 16.27
CA ILE A 145 -1.00 -14.59 16.28
C ILE A 145 -0.50 -14.72 17.73
N TRP A 146 -1.03 -13.89 18.62
CA TRP A 146 -0.60 -13.86 20.01
C TRP A 146 -1.75 -13.46 20.94
N TYR A 147 -1.75 -14.02 22.14
CA TYR A 147 -2.67 -13.62 23.19
C TYR A 147 -1.99 -13.66 24.56
N LYS A 148 -2.46 -12.81 25.48
CA LYS A 148 -1.93 -12.75 26.83
C LYS A 148 -2.99 -12.31 27.82
N GLU A 149 -2.83 -12.76 29.06
CA GLU A 149 -3.55 -12.26 30.23
C GLU A 149 -2.63 -11.35 31.04
N HIS A 150 -3.18 -10.25 31.55
CA HIS A 150 -2.50 -9.38 32.51
C HIS A 150 -3.45 -9.07 33.66
N LYS A 151 -2.95 -9.35 34.84
CA LYS A 151 -3.71 -9.22 36.08
C LYS A 151 -3.30 -7.94 36.79
N VAL A 152 -4.27 -7.07 37.02
CA VAL A 152 -4.08 -5.79 37.73
C VAL A 152 -4.72 -5.88 39.11
N ASN A 153 -3.94 -5.62 40.15
CA ASN A 153 -4.43 -5.60 41.53
C ASN A 153 -5.06 -4.24 41.84
N ILE A 154 -6.28 -4.25 42.40
CA ILE A 154 -7.07 -3.03 42.64
C ILE A 154 -7.33 -2.75 44.13
N LYS A 155 -6.69 -3.51 45.06
CA LYS A 155 -6.92 -3.40 46.51
C LYS A 155 -6.78 -1.98 47.04
N ASP A 156 -5.80 -1.24 46.54
CA ASP A 156 -5.47 0.10 47.03
C ASP A 156 -6.42 1.18 46.50
N GLN A 157 -7.25 0.88 45.49
CA GLN A 157 -8.16 1.81 44.85
C GLN A 157 -9.64 1.54 45.12
N LEU A 158 -9.97 0.51 45.92
CA LEU A 158 -11.35 0.14 46.28
C LEU A 158 -12.14 1.25 46.98
N ASN A 159 -11.47 2.28 47.51
CA ASN A 159 -12.11 3.43 48.14
C ASN A 159 -12.59 4.49 47.14
N ASN A 160 -12.10 4.46 45.90
CA ASN A 160 -12.46 5.43 44.87
C ASN A 160 -13.75 5.00 44.14
N PRO A 161 -14.57 5.96 43.67
CA PRO A 161 -15.75 5.64 42.86
C PRO A 161 -15.39 5.09 41.47
N ILE A 162 -14.24 5.50 40.93
CA ILE A 162 -13.66 5.06 39.66
C ILE A 162 -12.25 4.55 39.95
N ILE A 163 -11.96 3.35 39.47
CA ILE A 163 -10.64 2.73 39.52
C ILE A 163 -9.97 3.06 38.19
N HIS A 164 -8.92 3.86 38.28
CA HIS A 164 -8.15 4.35 37.15
C HIS A 164 -6.74 3.78 37.20
N GLY A 165 -6.22 3.39 36.03
CA GLY A 165 -4.81 3.07 35.93
C GLY A 165 -4.37 2.81 34.51
N THR A 166 -3.08 2.55 34.39
CA THR A 166 -2.43 2.32 33.11
C THR A 166 -1.45 1.16 33.21
N PHE A 167 -1.26 0.46 32.10
CA PHE A 167 -0.20 -0.52 31.93
C PHE A 167 0.28 -0.52 30.47
N SER A 168 1.48 -1.01 30.24
CA SER A 168 2.07 -1.05 28.90
C SER A 168 2.16 -2.47 28.36
N LEU A 169 2.01 -2.60 27.05
CA LEU A 169 2.16 -3.84 26.30
C LEU A 169 3.15 -3.62 25.17
N SER A 170 3.99 -4.61 24.91
CA SER A 170 4.83 -4.66 23.72
C SER A 170 4.56 -5.95 22.96
N PHE A 171 4.67 -5.87 21.63
CA PHE A 171 4.61 -7.01 20.73
C PHE A 171 5.65 -6.83 19.62
N HIS A 172 6.13 -7.94 19.07
CA HIS A 172 7.12 -7.95 18.02
C HIS A 172 6.44 -7.90 16.64
N VAL A 173 6.94 -7.06 15.74
CA VAL A 173 6.40 -6.93 14.38
C VAL A 173 7.15 -7.84 13.42
N ASP A 174 6.47 -8.90 12.98
CA ASP A 174 6.99 -9.88 12.02
C ASP A 174 6.15 -9.94 10.73
N ALA A 175 6.55 -10.82 9.80
CA ALA A 175 5.85 -11.00 8.54
C ALA A 175 4.44 -11.61 8.67
N ASP A 176 4.10 -12.25 9.80
CA ASP A 176 2.79 -12.86 10.00
C ASP A 176 1.72 -11.79 10.32
N LEU A 177 2.17 -10.59 10.72
CA LEU A 177 1.31 -9.42 10.94
C LEU A 177 0.92 -8.65 9.67
N PHE A 178 1.50 -9.00 8.50
CA PHE A 178 1.14 -8.39 7.22
C PHE A 178 -0.26 -8.83 6.74
N PRO A 179 -1.06 -7.95 6.10
CA PRO A 179 -0.85 -6.53 5.85
C PRO A 179 -1.47 -5.62 6.92
N PHE A 180 -2.31 -6.18 7.77
CA PHE A 180 -3.01 -5.48 8.84
C PHE A 180 -2.99 -6.32 10.11
N ALA A 181 -2.55 -5.72 11.21
CA ALA A 181 -2.67 -6.30 12.53
C ALA A 181 -3.75 -5.57 13.35
N GLY A 182 -4.45 -6.29 14.22
CA GLY A 182 -5.40 -5.71 15.15
C GLY A 182 -5.02 -6.11 16.56
N LEU A 183 -4.71 -5.14 17.42
CA LEU A 183 -4.54 -5.37 18.84
C LEU A 183 -5.87 -5.09 19.55
N ILE A 184 -6.46 -6.12 20.13
CA ILE A 184 -7.70 -6.02 20.91
C ILE A 184 -7.35 -6.18 22.37
N VAL A 185 -7.88 -5.30 23.21
CA VAL A 185 -7.77 -5.37 24.66
C VAL A 185 -9.16 -5.39 25.24
N PHE A 186 -9.47 -6.39 26.06
CA PHE A 186 -10.78 -6.50 26.72
C PHE A 186 -10.67 -7.00 28.14
N ALA A 187 -11.66 -6.67 28.97
CA ALA A 187 -11.82 -7.18 30.32
C ALA A 187 -13.27 -7.61 30.54
N VAL A 188 -13.45 -8.73 31.23
CA VAL A 188 -14.77 -9.21 31.65
C VAL A 188 -14.98 -8.80 33.10
N LEU A 189 -15.95 -7.92 33.32
CA LEU A 189 -16.28 -7.39 34.64
C LEU A 189 -17.20 -8.37 35.41
N PRO A 190 -17.19 -8.35 36.75
CA PRO A 190 -17.97 -9.29 37.56
C PRO A 190 -19.49 -9.21 37.36
N ASN A 191 -20.01 -8.04 36.98
CA ASN A 191 -21.42 -7.84 36.60
C ASN A 191 -21.81 -8.50 35.26
N GLY A 192 -20.89 -9.17 34.58
CA GLY A 192 -21.09 -9.82 33.29
C GLY A 192 -20.95 -8.88 32.09
N GLU A 193 -20.62 -7.61 32.30
CA GLU A 193 -20.28 -6.66 31.24
C GLU A 193 -18.87 -6.93 30.71
N THR A 194 -18.68 -6.79 29.41
CA THR A 194 -17.34 -6.76 28.82
C THR A 194 -17.04 -5.36 28.35
N ILE A 195 -15.86 -4.86 28.68
CA ILE A 195 -15.32 -3.61 28.13
C ILE A 195 -14.16 -3.97 27.21
N ALA A 196 -14.08 -3.31 26.06
CA ALA A 196 -13.03 -3.57 25.08
C ALA A 196 -12.65 -2.31 24.33
N ASN A 197 -11.43 -2.30 23.82
CA ASN A 197 -10.98 -1.37 22.80
C ASN A 197 -10.02 -2.10 21.85
N ALA A 198 -9.84 -1.59 20.65
CA ALA A 198 -8.91 -2.16 19.71
C ALA A 198 -8.18 -1.07 18.91
N LEU A 199 -6.94 -1.38 18.55
CA LEU A 199 -6.08 -0.50 17.78
C LEU A 199 -5.59 -1.26 16.53
N PRO A 200 -6.00 -0.84 15.32
CA PRO A 200 -5.49 -1.42 14.08
C PRO A 200 -4.10 -0.87 13.72
N TYR A 201 -3.32 -1.70 13.03
CA TYR A 201 -2.02 -1.37 12.47
C TYR A 201 -1.94 -1.81 11.01
N THR A 202 -1.43 -0.95 10.16
CA THR A 202 -0.91 -1.25 8.84
C THR A 202 0.53 -1.72 8.99
N VAL A 203 0.80 -2.92 8.49
CA VAL A 203 2.10 -3.57 8.59
C VAL A 203 2.75 -3.60 7.20
N PRO A 204 4.01 -3.18 7.06
CA PRO A 204 4.76 -3.31 5.81
C PRO A 204 5.05 -4.79 5.50
N LEU A 205 5.36 -5.10 4.24
CA LEU A 205 5.71 -6.46 3.86
C LEU A 205 7.09 -6.80 4.44
N CYS A 206 7.12 -7.56 5.53
CA CYS A 206 8.36 -7.98 6.19
C CYS A 206 8.89 -9.27 5.58
N GLU A 207 10.21 -9.31 5.36
CA GLU A 207 10.88 -10.44 4.73
C GLU A 207 11.53 -11.31 5.81
N LYS A 208 11.00 -12.52 6.01
CA LYS A 208 11.56 -13.49 6.96
C LYS A 208 12.94 -14.00 6.53
N ALA A 209 13.19 -14.05 5.23
CA ALA A 209 14.47 -14.40 4.65
C ALA A 209 15.07 -13.16 3.99
N LYS A 210 16.41 -13.13 3.88
CA LYS A 210 17.12 -12.12 3.10
C LYS A 210 17.61 -12.75 1.80
N VAL A 211 17.64 -11.95 0.74
CA VAL A 211 18.28 -12.31 -0.52
C VAL A 211 19.31 -11.25 -0.86
N GLU A 212 20.51 -11.70 -1.19
CA GLU A 212 21.58 -10.86 -1.68
C GLU A 212 21.92 -11.28 -3.10
N LEU A 213 22.00 -10.30 -3.99
CA LEU A 213 22.46 -10.45 -5.36
C LEU A 213 23.75 -9.67 -5.53
N LYS A 214 24.75 -10.29 -6.15
CA LYS A 214 26.03 -9.65 -6.41
C LYS A 214 26.60 -10.06 -7.76
N PHE A 215 26.92 -9.09 -8.60
CA PHE A 215 27.73 -9.35 -9.79
C PHE A 215 29.20 -9.51 -9.41
N SER A 216 29.90 -10.41 -10.09
CA SER A 216 31.34 -10.61 -9.90
C SER A 216 32.16 -9.36 -10.24
N GLU A 217 31.65 -8.53 -11.15
CA GLU A 217 32.25 -7.28 -11.63
C GLU A 217 31.16 -6.20 -11.72
N GLU A 218 31.48 -4.96 -11.39
CA GLU A 218 30.53 -3.83 -11.52
C GLU A 218 30.44 -3.30 -12.96
N GLN A 219 31.50 -3.50 -13.75
CA GLN A 219 31.59 -3.05 -15.12
C GLN A 219 32.24 -4.12 -16.01
N VAL A 220 31.60 -4.43 -17.14
CA VAL A 220 32.09 -5.42 -18.11
C VAL A 220 31.93 -4.93 -19.55
N ARG A 221 32.63 -5.57 -20.49
CA ARG A 221 32.47 -5.25 -21.92
C ARG A 221 31.18 -5.89 -22.48
N PRO A 222 30.62 -5.33 -23.56
CA PRO A 222 29.48 -5.95 -24.23
C PRO A 222 29.85 -7.34 -24.78
N GLY A 223 29.02 -8.36 -24.50
CA GLY A 223 29.26 -9.76 -24.90
C GLY A 223 30.18 -10.57 -23.98
N GLU A 224 30.71 -9.95 -22.92
CA GLU A 224 31.55 -10.62 -21.91
C GLU A 224 30.70 -11.49 -20.97
N SER A 225 31.29 -12.56 -20.43
CA SER A 225 30.60 -13.43 -19.47
C SER A 225 30.79 -12.89 -18.05
N VAL A 226 29.69 -12.76 -17.31
CA VAL A 226 29.67 -12.29 -15.93
C VAL A 226 28.94 -13.32 -15.05
N ASN A 227 29.37 -13.43 -13.79
CA ASN A 227 28.70 -14.26 -12.80
C ASN A 227 27.81 -13.38 -11.92
N LEU A 228 26.57 -13.80 -11.75
CA LEU A 228 25.66 -13.27 -10.74
C LEU A 228 25.56 -14.28 -9.59
N GLU A 229 26.07 -13.89 -8.44
CA GLU A 229 25.99 -14.64 -7.19
C GLU A 229 24.65 -14.33 -6.51
N VAL A 230 23.94 -15.38 -6.10
CA VAL A 230 22.66 -15.32 -5.40
C VAL A 230 22.82 -16.01 -4.06
N SER A 231 22.61 -15.28 -2.98
CA SER A 231 22.68 -15.81 -1.61
C SER A 231 21.35 -15.65 -0.91
N THR A 232 20.76 -16.74 -0.42
CA THR A 232 19.50 -16.73 0.34
C THR A 232 19.32 -18.03 1.14
N SER A 233 18.13 -18.28 1.67
CA SER A 233 17.79 -19.52 2.37
C SER A 233 17.98 -20.75 1.47
N ALA A 234 18.58 -21.79 2.04
CA ALA A 234 18.84 -23.05 1.35
C ALA A 234 17.56 -23.70 0.80
N GLY A 235 17.61 -24.16 -0.46
CA GLY A 235 16.47 -24.79 -1.14
C GLY A 235 15.37 -23.82 -1.60
N SER A 236 15.60 -22.51 -1.56
CA SER A 236 14.71 -21.52 -2.16
C SER A 236 14.78 -21.53 -3.69
N LEU A 237 13.71 -21.05 -4.34
CA LEU A 237 13.66 -20.79 -5.77
C LEU A 237 13.60 -19.28 -6.00
N CYS A 238 14.57 -18.73 -6.73
CA CYS A 238 14.66 -17.31 -7.00
C CYS A 238 14.29 -16.98 -8.44
N SER A 239 13.44 -15.98 -8.64
CA SER A 239 13.19 -15.36 -9.94
C SER A 239 14.06 -14.12 -10.07
N ILE A 240 14.80 -14.00 -11.17
CA ILE A 240 15.73 -12.90 -11.43
C ILE A 240 15.29 -12.20 -12.72
N ARG A 241 15.22 -10.87 -12.67
CA ARG A 241 14.91 -10.01 -13.80
C ARG A 241 15.94 -8.91 -13.92
N SER A 242 16.54 -8.73 -15.10
CA SER A 242 17.43 -7.60 -15.39
C SER A 242 16.91 -6.79 -16.56
N LEU A 243 16.78 -5.47 -16.37
CA LEU A 243 16.23 -4.52 -17.33
C LEU A 243 17.22 -3.41 -17.67
N ASP A 244 17.12 -2.83 -18.87
CA ASP A 244 17.87 -1.63 -19.22
C ASP A 244 17.38 -0.43 -18.39
N LYS A 245 18.31 0.35 -17.83
CA LYS A 245 18.00 1.54 -17.02
C LYS A 245 17.27 2.61 -17.84
N GLY A 246 17.58 2.77 -19.11
CA GLY A 246 16.88 3.68 -20.02
C GLY A 246 15.41 3.31 -20.23
N TYR A 247 15.08 2.02 -20.18
CA TYR A 247 13.68 1.56 -20.20
C TYR A 247 12.97 1.84 -18.87
N LEU A 248 13.64 1.62 -17.73
CA LEU A 248 13.08 1.94 -16.42
C LEU A 248 12.75 3.43 -16.26
N LEU A 249 13.58 4.31 -16.82
CA LEU A 249 13.37 5.77 -16.80
C LEU A 249 12.18 6.24 -17.65
N GLN A 250 11.69 5.42 -18.58
CA GLN A 250 10.49 5.72 -19.36
C GLN A 250 9.19 5.41 -18.61
N LYS A 251 9.26 4.60 -17.54
CA LYS A 251 8.09 4.31 -16.71
C LYS A 251 7.82 5.48 -15.75
N PRO A 252 6.59 6.01 -15.70
CA PRO A 252 6.26 7.17 -14.87
C PRO A 252 6.36 6.89 -13.36
N ASP A 253 6.20 5.62 -12.94
CA ASP A 253 5.96 5.31 -11.53
C ASP A 253 7.21 5.05 -10.70
N GLY A 254 8.36 4.69 -11.31
CA GLY A 254 9.63 4.51 -10.59
C GLY A 254 9.61 3.57 -9.37
N LYS A 255 8.49 2.86 -9.14
CA LYS A 255 8.26 2.03 -7.96
C LYS A 255 9.13 0.78 -8.01
N SER A 256 9.61 0.37 -6.84
CA SER A 256 10.37 -0.87 -6.68
C SER A 256 9.45 -2.09 -6.80
N LEU A 257 10.01 -3.25 -7.14
CA LEU A 257 9.27 -4.51 -7.16
C LEU A 257 8.54 -4.79 -5.83
N LEU A 258 9.18 -4.45 -4.71
CA LEU A 258 8.64 -4.66 -3.37
C LEU A 258 7.45 -3.76 -3.04
N SER A 259 7.50 -2.49 -3.44
CA SER A 259 6.40 -1.55 -3.23
C SER A 259 5.16 -1.95 -4.05
N ASP A 260 5.36 -2.32 -5.32
CA ASP A 260 4.27 -2.76 -6.19
C ASP A 260 3.61 -4.02 -5.63
N LEU A 261 4.41 -5.01 -5.24
CA LEU A 261 3.92 -6.25 -4.65
C LEU A 261 3.17 -6.01 -3.33
N SER A 262 3.70 -5.14 -2.47
CA SER A 262 3.07 -4.77 -1.19
C SER A 262 1.70 -4.13 -1.39
N GLU A 263 1.57 -3.21 -2.34
CA GLU A 263 0.31 -2.54 -2.68
C GLU A 263 -0.71 -3.53 -3.26
N GLU A 264 -0.32 -4.34 -4.25
CA GLU A 264 -1.18 -5.34 -4.87
C GLU A 264 -1.66 -6.38 -3.85
N LEU A 265 -0.75 -6.96 -3.05
CA LEU A 265 -1.10 -7.94 -2.03
C LEU A 265 -2.03 -7.34 -0.97
N ARG A 266 -1.75 -6.10 -0.52
CA ARG A 266 -2.59 -5.43 0.47
C ARG A 266 -4.02 -5.23 -0.05
N SER A 267 -4.18 -4.82 -1.32
CA SER A 267 -5.49 -4.65 -1.94
C SER A 267 -6.27 -5.97 -1.99
N VAL A 268 -5.64 -7.05 -2.48
CA VAL A 268 -6.29 -8.38 -2.55
C VAL A 268 -6.68 -8.90 -1.17
N LEU A 269 -5.78 -8.77 -0.19
CA LEU A 269 -6.02 -9.22 1.19
C LEU A 269 -7.09 -8.36 1.89
N TYR A 270 -7.17 -7.07 1.56
CA TYR A 270 -8.22 -6.19 2.06
C TYR A 270 -9.60 -6.66 1.59
N GLU A 271 -9.77 -6.95 0.30
CA GLU A 271 -11.04 -7.46 -0.24
C GLU A 271 -11.45 -8.78 0.43
N LEU A 272 -10.51 -9.71 0.60
CA LEU A 272 -10.77 -10.99 1.27
C LEU A 272 -11.23 -10.81 2.72
N SER A 273 -10.71 -9.80 3.41
CA SER A 273 -11.10 -9.48 4.80
C SER A 273 -12.46 -8.79 4.93
N HIS A 274 -12.97 -8.16 3.85
CA HIS A 274 -14.27 -7.46 3.85
C HIS A 274 -15.46 -8.36 3.47
N ILE A 275 -15.22 -9.52 2.87
CA ILE A 275 -16.28 -10.48 2.49
C ILE A 275 -17.06 -10.99 3.72
N THR A 276 -16.50 -10.91 4.93
CA THR A 276 -17.15 -11.38 6.17
C THR A 276 -18.01 -10.34 6.88
N LEU A 277 -17.87 -9.05 6.59
CA LEU A 277 -18.58 -7.99 7.31
C LEU A 277 -20.03 -7.78 6.85
N TRP A 278 -20.37 -8.22 5.64
CA TRP A 278 -21.70 -8.05 5.03
C TRP A 278 -22.57 -9.30 5.08
N ARG A 279 -22.13 -10.37 5.76
CA ARG A 279 -23.07 -11.39 6.17
C ARG A 279 -23.86 -10.77 7.31
N GLU A 280 -25.04 -10.24 7.00
CA GLU A 280 -26.07 -9.95 7.98
C GLU A 280 -26.27 -11.24 8.79
N ASP A 281 -25.54 -11.38 9.90
CA ASP A 281 -25.99 -12.26 10.96
C ASP A 281 -27.33 -11.68 11.36
N GLU A 282 -28.40 -12.40 10.99
CA GLU A 282 -29.72 -12.24 11.55
C GLU A 282 -29.53 -11.97 13.04
N SER A 283 -30.01 -10.82 13.52
CA SER A 283 -29.80 -10.44 14.90
C SER A 283 -30.31 -11.58 15.80
N ASP A 284 -29.41 -12.30 16.47
CA ASP A 284 -29.76 -13.28 17.51
C ASP A 284 -30.59 -12.64 18.66
N GLN A 285 -30.71 -11.30 18.68
CA GLN A 285 -31.70 -10.60 19.48
C GLN A 285 -33.11 -10.76 18.87
N GLN A 286 -33.74 -11.89 19.17
CA GLN A 286 -35.18 -12.04 19.00
C GLN A 286 -35.89 -11.14 20.03
N CYS A 287 -36.61 -10.12 19.55
CA CYS A 287 -37.69 -9.55 20.35
C CYS A 287 -38.75 -10.66 20.60
N PRO A 288 -39.45 -10.63 21.75
CA PRO A 288 -40.57 -11.54 22.01
C PRO A 288 -41.59 -11.58 20.87
N GLU A 289 -42.29 -12.71 20.75
CA GLU A 289 -43.36 -12.89 19.76
C GLU A 289 -44.36 -11.71 19.86
N HIS A 290 -44.60 -11.00 18.75
CA HIS A 290 -45.43 -9.77 18.58
C HIS A 290 -44.72 -8.40 18.71
N GLN A 291 -43.42 -8.37 19.00
CA GLN A 291 -42.63 -7.14 18.98
C GLN A 291 -41.70 -7.08 17.78
N THR A 292 -41.36 -5.86 17.35
CA THR A 292 -40.35 -5.58 16.33
C THR A 292 -39.28 -4.65 16.91
N ILE A 293 -38.06 -4.81 16.42
CA ILE A 293 -36.94 -3.93 16.75
C ILE A 293 -37.26 -2.53 16.23
N VAL A 294 -37.09 -1.49 17.05
CA VAL A 294 -37.06 -0.11 16.56
C VAL A 294 -35.82 0.01 15.68
N PRO A 295 -35.95 0.34 14.37
CA PRO A 295 -34.78 0.56 13.54
C PRO A 295 -34.02 1.76 14.11
N GLU A 296 -32.91 1.49 14.77
CA GLU A 296 -32.01 2.54 15.22
C GLU A 296 -31.30 3.08 13.98
N THR A 297 -31.52 4.36 13.66
CA THR A 297 -30.95 5.00 12.46
C THR A 297 -29.49 5.38 12.65
N SER A 298 -28.99 5.37 13.89
CA SER A 298 -27.63 5.72 14.26
C SER A 298 -26.71 4.50 14.28
N TYR A 299 -25.42 4.71 13.98
CA TYR A 299 -24.40 3.68 14.10
C TYR A 299 -24.26 3.21 15.57
N ILE A 300 -24.23 1.89 15.78
CA ILE A 300 -24.08 1.31 17.11
C ILE A 300 -22.60 1.06 17.38
N PHE A 301 -22.02 1.83 18.30
CA PHE A 301 -20.64 1.66 18.75
C PHE A 301 -20.63 0.84 20.05
N ASP A 302 -20.53 -0.49 19.97
CA ASP A 302 -20.45 -1.39 21.13
C ASP A 302 -19.25 -2.36 21.04
N VAL A 303 -19.04 -3.16 22.08
CA VAL A 303 -17.92 -4.13 22.12
C VAL A 303 -18.03 -5.17 21.00
N ASN A 304 -19.24 -5.57 20.63
CA ASN A 304 -19.47 -6.49 19.52
C ASN A 304 -19.03 -5.88 18.18
N MET A 305 -19.26 -4.58 17.95
CA MET A 305 -18.71 -3.86 16.79
C MET A 305 -17.19 -3.91 16.75
N ILE A 306 -16.51 -3.71 17.89
CA ILE A 306 -15.03 -3.80 17.96
C ILE A 306 -14.54 -5.17 17.50
N PHE A 307 -15.14 -6.25 18.02
CA PHE A 307 -14.77 -7.61 17.63
C PHE A 307 -15.05 -7.85 16.13
N LYS A 308 -16.21 -7.43 15.64
CA LYS A 308 -16.57 -7.54 14.22
C LYS A 308 -15.63 -6.77 13.30
N MET A 309 -15.30 -5.52 13.64
CA MET A 309 -14.32 -4.70 12.90
C MET A 309 -12.94 -5.35 12.84
N MET A 310 -12.59 -6.14 13.85
CA MET A 310 -11.34 -6.91 13.88
C MET A 310 -11.49 -8.32 13.28
N ASN A 311 -12.59 -8.61 12.58
CA ASN A 311 -12.94 -9.88 11.95
C ASN A 311 -13.02 -11.07 12.93
N LEU A 312 -13.51 -10.83 14.14
CA LEU A 312 -13.76 -11.87 15.13
C LEU A 312 -15.26 -12.03 15.40
N ASN A 313 -15.71 -13.29 15.35
CA ASN A 313 -17.02 -13.68 15.85
C ASN A 313 -16.85 -14.24 17.27
N VAL A 314 -17.54 -13.62 18.23
CA VAL A 314 -17.41 -13.97 19.65
C VAL A 314 -18.67 -14.63 20.14
N ILE A 315 -18.53 -15.86 20.62
CA ILE A 315 -19.59 -16.57 21.36
C ILE A 315 -19.33 -16.32 22.84
N THR A 316 -20.25 -15.63 23.49
CA THR A 316 -20.08 -15.23 24.89
C THR A 316 -21.38 -15.31 25.67
N ASN A 317 -21.27 -15.51 26.98
CA ASN A 317 -22.34 -15.35 27.96
C ASN A 317 -22.31 -13.95 28.63
N THR A 318 -21.43 -13.05 28.17
CA THR A 318 -21.27 -11.69 28.67
C THR A 318 -22.03 -10.68 27.82
N LYS A 319 -22.26 -9.49 28.37
CA LYS A 319 -22.91 -8.39 27.68
C LYS A 319 -21.88 -7.65 26.83
N ILE A 320 -21.94 -7.83 25.51
CA ILE A 320 -21.07 -7.17 24.51
C ILE A 320 -21.85 -6.29 23.51
N LYS A 321 -23.17 -6.46 23.42
CA LYS A 321 -24.04 -5.75 22.48
C LYS A 321 -24.86 -4.69 23.21
N LYS A 322 -25.09 -3.54 22.57
CA LYS A 322 -26.11 -2.58 23.02
C LYS A 322 -27.49 -3.26 22.98
N PRO A 323 -28.29 -3.20 24.06
CA PRO A 323 -29.62 -3.81 24.07
C PRO A 323 -30.54 -3.06 23.11
N VAL A 324 -31.24 -3.81 22.26
CA VAL A 324 -32.23 -3.26 21.32
C VAL A 324 -33.53 -2.92 22.05
N GLN A 325 -34.18 -1.84 21.63
CA GLN A 325 -35.53 -1.51 22.09
C GLN A 325 -36.57 -2.25 21.24
N CYS A 326 -37.41 -3.05 21.90
CA CYS A 326 -38.51 -3.76 21.27
C CYS A 326 -39.81 -2.97 21.46
N VAL A 327 -40.52 -2.72 20.36
CA VAL A 327 -41.84 -2.08 20.36
C VAL A 327 -42.90 -3.03 19.81
N GLU A 328 -44.15 -2.87 20.25
CA GLU A 328 -45.26 -3.63 19.66
C GLU A 328 -45.38 -3.32 18.17
N ARG A 329 -45.71 -4.35 17.36
CA ARG A 329 -45.89 -4.19 15.91
C ARG A 329 -46.93 -3.11 15.59
N GLY A 330 -46.46 -1.93 15.22
CA GLY A 330 -47.25 -0.93 14.51
C GLY A 330 -47.46 -1.32 13.03
N PRO A 331 -48.47 -0.77 12.35
CA PRO A 331 -48.69 -1.04 10.92
C PRO A 331 -47.50 -0.55 10.10
N ALA A 332 -46.71 -1.47 9.55
CA ALA A 332 -45.54 -1.15 8.74
C ALA A 332 -45.95 -0.50 7.40
N ALA A 333 -45.55 0.76 7.19
CA ALA A 333 -45.56 1.39 5.88
C ALA A 333 -44.45 0.78 5.02
N ARG A 334 -44.84 0.02 4.00
CA ARG A 334 -43.89 -0.53 3.01
C ARG A 334 -43.42 0.59 2.08
N SER A 335 -42.22 1.13 2.31
CA SER A 335 -41.53 1.93 1.30
C SER A 335 -40.63 1.02 0.47
N GLY A 336 -41.10 0.64 -0.71
CA GLY A 336 -40.33 -0.16 -1.66
C GLY A 336 -39.42 0.74 -2.49
N VAL A 337 -38.15 0.83 -2.15
CA VAL A 337 -37.13 1.46 -2.99
C VAL A 337 -36.68 0.45 -4.05
N LYS A 338 -37.03 0.69 -5.32
CA LYS A 338 -36.51 -0.06 -6.47
C LYS A 338 -35.11 0.48 -6.82
N VAL A 339 -34.07 -0.28 -6.50
CA VAL A 339 -32.72 -0.02 -7.00
C VAL A 339 -32.58 -0.62 -8.41
N LYS A 340 -32.26 0.24 -9.39
CA LYS A 340 -31.89 -0.17 -10.75
C LYS A 340 -30.42 -0.63 -10.77
N LYS A 341 -30.16 -1.83 -11.29
CA LYS A 341 -28.80 -2.30 -11.65
C LYS A 341 -28.33 -1.62 -12.94
N PRO A 342 -27.10 -1.10 -13.03
CA PRO A 342 -26.42 -0.90 -14.30
C PRO A 342 -25.90 -2.25 -14.83
N GLY A 343 -26.08 -2.48 -16.11
CA GLY A 343 -25.67 -3.70 -16.79
C GLY A 343 -24.18 -3.69 -17.17
N ASP A 344 -23.58 -4.87 -17.01
CA ASP A 344 -22.29 -5.25 -17.57
C ASP A 344 -22.23 -4.99 -19.09
N LYS A 345 -21.14 -4.36 -19.53
CA LYS A 345 -20.61 -4.53 -20.87
C LYS A 345 -19.15 -4.98 -20.77
N LYS A 346 -18.95 -6.29 -20.88
CA LYS A 346 -17.67 -6.88 -21.29
C LYS A 346 -17.70 -7.07 -22.81
N THR A 347 -16.66 -6.59 -23.47
CA THR A 347 -16.28 -6.96 -24.84
C THR A 347 -14.74 -6.95 -24.93
N PRO A 348 -14.16 -7.67 -25.91
CA PRO A 348 -13.14 -8.66 -25.64
C PRO A 348 -11.70 -8.16 -25.83
N SER A 349 -10.79 -9.01 -25.36
CA SER A 349 -9.35 -8.98 -25.56
C SER A 349 -8.91 -8.65 -26.99
N HIS A 350 -7.97 -7.72 -27.12
CA HIS A 350 -6.93 -7.78 -28.14
C HIS A 350 -5.57 -7.65 -27.46
N PHE A 351 -4.85 -8.78 -27.36
CA PHE A 351 -3.42 -8.78 -27.15
C PHE A 351 -2.73 -8.29 -28.42
N THR A 352 -1.84 -7.31 -28.30
CA THR A 352 -0.76 -7.12 -29.27
C THR A 352 0.49 -6.76 -28.48
N ARG A 353 1.26 -7.79 -28.09
CA ARG A 353 2.67 -7.62 -27.73
C ARG A 353 3.44 -7.42 -29.04
N ARG A 354 4.34 -6.44 -29.06
CA ARG A 354 5.40 -6.35 -30.06
C ARG A 354 6.72 -6.15 -29.31
N ASP A 355 7.58 -7.15 -29.46
CA ASP A 355 8.91 -7.28 -28.88
C ASP A 355 9.81 -6.07 -29.17
N PHE A 356 10.44 -5.58 -28.11
CA PHE A 356 11.81 -5.05 -28.10
C PHE A 356 12.42 -5.56 -26.80
N PRO A 357 13.50 -6.35 -26.81
CA PRO A 357 14.01 -6.90 -25.56
C PRO A 357 14.86 -5.84 -24.84
N ASP A 358 14.20 -5.01 -24.04
CA ASP A 358 14.80 -4.18 -22.98
C ASP A 358 15.20 -5.02 -21.75
N ILE A 359 15.15 -6.35 -21.88
CA ILE A 359 15.31 -7.36 -20.83
C ILE A 359 16.54 -8.19 -21.15
N TRP A 360 17.53 -8.17 -20.26
CA TRP A 360 18.72 -9.00 -20.38
C TRP A 360 18.53 -10.38 -19.73
N LEU A 361 17.96 -10.43 -18.53
CA LEU A 361 17.78 -11.67 -17.75
C LEU A 361 16.33 -11.81 -17.32
N PHE A 362 15.79 -13.02 -17.46
CA PHE A 362 14.48 -13.41 -16.91
C PHE A 362 14.49 -14.91 -16.63
N ASP A 363 15.05 -15.28 -15.47
CA ASP A 363 15.40 -16.67 -15.16
C ASP A 363 14.90 -17.10 -13.78
N LEU A 364 14.66 -18.40 -13.63
CA LEU A 364 14.42 -19.06 -12.34
C LEU A 364 15.66 -19.84 -11.91
N VAL A 365 16.12 -19.60 -10.69
CA VAL A 365 17.38 -20.11 -10.15
C VAL A 365 17.11 -20.85 -8.84
N PRO A 366 17.22 -22.19 -8.83
CA PRO A 366 17.14 -22.96 -7.60
C PRO A 366 18.43 -22.77 -6.79
N VAL A 367 18.28 -22.52 -5.48
CA VAL A 367 19.39 -22.28 -4.56
C VAL A 367 19.75 -23.57 -3.84
N GLY A 368 21.06 -23.86 -3.79
CA GLY A 368 21.60 -25.08 -3.22
C GLY A 368 21.35 -25.22 -1.72
N SER A 369 21.74 -26.37 -1.17
CA SER A 369 21.66 -26.64 0.28
C SER A 369 22.58 -25.76 1.12
N ASP A 370 23.58 -25.14 0.49
CA ASP A 370 24.51 -24.17 1.06
C ASP A 370 23.97 -22.73 1.08
N GLY A 371 22.78 -22.49 0.50
CA GLY A 371 22.17 -21.16 0.42
C GLY A 371 22.78 -20.27 -0.66
N HIS A 372 23.57 -20.84 -1.58
CA HIS A 372 24.26 -20.09 -2.63
C HIS A 372 23.96 -20.66 -4.03
N ALA A 373 23.91 -19.78 -5.02
CA ALA A 373 23.82 -20.14 -6.43
C ALA A 373 24.61 -19.14 -7.28
N VAL A 374 25.21 -19.63 -8.37
CA VAL A 374 25.94 -18.79 -9.33
C VAL A 374 25.29 -18.93 -10.70
N VAL A 375 24.95 -17.79 -11.29
CA VAL A 375 24.34 -17.68 -12.60
C VAL A 375 25.36 -17.07 -13.56
N ASN A 376 25.93 -17.88 -14.44
CA ASN A 376 26.83 -17.40 -15.49
C ASN A 376 26.03 -16.99 -16.73
N ARG A 377 26.19 -15.74 -17.17
CA ARG A 377 25.49 -15.19 -18.35
C ARG A 377 26.40 -14.27 -19.14
N LYS A 378 26.19 -14.23 -20.45
CA LYS A 378 26.83 -13.24 -21.32
C LYS A 378 26.03 -11.94 -21.31
N THR A 379 26.72 -10.82 -21.21
CA THR A 379 26.07 -9.50 -21.32
C THR A 379 25.58 -9.23 -22.74
N PRO A 380 24.53 -8.43 -22.92
CA PRO A 380 24.10 -8.01 -24.24
C PRO A 380 25.14 -7.06 -24.85
N HIS A 381 24.99 -6.79 -26.15
CA HIS A 381 25.88 -5.90 -26.87
C HIS A 381 25.60 -4.41 -26.63
N SER A 382 24.52 -4.08 -25.92
CA SER A 382 24.18 -2.70 -25.57
C SER A 382 25.19 -2.10 -24.59
N VAL A 383 25.55 -0.83 -24.80
CA VAL A 383 26.40 -0.05 -23.89
C VAL A 383 25.50 0.73 -22.94
N THR A 384 25.03 0.06 -21.89
CA THR A 384 24.01 0.59 -20.97
C THR A 384 24.29 0.18 -19.52
N LYS A 385 23.43 0.66 -18.62
CA LYS A 385 23.32 0.14 -17.26
C LYS A 385 22.14 -0.81 -17.17
N TRP A 386 22.41 -2.00 -16.66
CA TRP A 386 21.40 -3.01 -16.37
C TRP A 386 21.02 -2.94 -14.90
N VAL A 387 19.73 -2.91 -14.59
CA VAL A 387 19.19 -2.92 -13.24
C VAL A 387 18.52 -4.28 -13.01
N THR A 388 19.00 -5.00 -12.00
CA THR A 388 18.54 -6.35 -11.66
C THR A 388 17.74 -6.35 -10.38
N ASP A 389 16.59 -7.01 -10.43
CA ASP A 389 15.73 -7.34 -9.30
C ASP A 389 15.64 -8.86 -9.17
N ALA A 390 15.45 -9.35 -7.96
CA ALA A 390 15.05 -10.73 -7.73
C ALA A 390 14.10 -10.87 -6.55
N PHE A 391 13.32 -11.93 -6.58
CA PHE A 391 12.60 -12.43 -5.41
C PHE A 391 12.78 -13.93 -5.29
N CYS A 392 12.81 -14.44 -4.06
CA CYS A 392 13.01 -15.83 -3.73
C CYS A 392 11.87 -16.35 -2.87
N LEU A 393 11.44 -17.57 -3.15
CA LEU A 393 10.43 -18.30 -2.40
C LEU A 393 11.07 -19.56 -1.82
N GLY A 394 10.95 -19.73 -0.50
CA GLY A 394 11.45 -20.93 0.18
C GLY A 394 10.61 -21.28 1.39
N LYS A 395 11.06 -22.29 2.15
CA LYS A 395 10.40 -22.67 3.42
C LYS A 395 10.39 -21.53 4.44
N ASN A 396 11.37 -20.64 4.38
CA ASN A 396 11.48 -19.48 5.27
C ASN A 396 10.66 -18.27 4.78
N GLY A 397 9.83 -18.44 3.74
CA GLY A 397 8.95 -17.40 3.21
C GLY A 397 9.49 -16.71 1.97
N PHE A 398 9.06 -15.47 1.80
CA PHE A 398 9.40 -14.58 0.68
C PHE A 398 10.58 -13.67 1.06
N ALA A 399 11.44 -13.38 0.08
CA ALA A 399 12.49 -12.38 0.16
C ALA A 399 12.71 -11.73 -1.21
N ALA A 400 13.02 -10.45 -1.29
CA ALA A 400 13.33 -9.76 -2.51
C ALA A 400 14.47 -8.75 -2.35
N VAL A 401 15.07 -8.43 -3.49
CA VAL A 401 16.10 -7.41 -3.61
C VAL A 401 15.88 -6.70 -4.94
N SER A 402 16.13 -5.40 -4.96
CA SER A 402 15.92 -4.57 -6.14
C SER A 402 17.09 -3.61 -6.32
N ASN A 403 17.22 -3.07 -7.54
CA ASN A 403 18.21 -2.04 -7.89
C ASN A 403 19.68 -2.49 -7.85
N VAL A 404 19.98 -3.74 -8.21
CA VAL A 404 21.36 -4.24 -8.32
C VAL A 404 21.89 -3.93 -9.72
N GLU A 405 22.86 -3.02 -9.82
CA GLU A 405 23.35 -2.50 -11.10
C GLU A 405 24.54 -3.29 -11.68
N LEU A 406 24.55 -3.45 -13.01
CA LEU A 406 25.73 -3.83 -13.79
C LEU A 406 25.92 -2.84 -14.94
N THR A 407 27.15 -2.34 -15.13
CA THR A 407 27.46 -1.43 -16.22
C THR A 407 28.12 -2.18 -17.38
N THR A 408 27.48 -2.19 -18.53
CA THR A 408 28.11 -2.59 -19.80
C THR A 408 28.74 -1.37 -20.46
N PHE A 409 30.07 -1.31 -20.50
CA PHE A 409 30.78 -0.14 -20.99
C PHE A 409 31.85 -0.49 -22.03
N GLN A 410 31.94 0.36 -23.06
CA GLN A 410 33.03 0.33 -24.03
C GLN A 410 33.59 1.75 -24.20
N PRO A 411 34.93 1.95 -24.17
CA PRO A 411 35.53 3.29 -24.27
C PRO A 411 35.27 4.04 -25.58
N TYR A 412 34.90 3.34 -26.64
CA TYR A 412 34.48 3.92 -27.91
C TYR A 412 33.42 3.00 -28.55
N PHE A 413 32.34 3.57 -29.05
CA PHE A 413 31.24 2.81 -29.67
C PHE A 413 30.47 3.69 -30.66
N ILE A 414 29.64 3.02 -31.48
CA ILE A 414 28.79 3.64 -32.47
C ILE A 414 27.34 3.40 -32.05
N ASP A 415 26.55 4.46 -32.00
CA ASP A 415 25.12 4.42 -31.74
C ASP A 415 24.36 4.77 -33.03
N LEU A 416 23.32 4.01 -33.35
CA LEU A 416 22.55 4.16 -34.58
C LEU A 416 21.19 4.77 -34.28
N ILE A 417 21.00 6.01 -34.74
CA ILE A 417 19.71 6.70 -34.66
C ILE A 417 18.92 6.33 -35.90
N VAL A 418 17.99 5.39 -35.73
CA VAL A 418 17.09 4.89 -36.78
C VAL A 418 15.63 5.14 -36.40
N PRO A 419 14.77 5.50 -37.36
CA PRO A 419 13.34 5.55 -37.13
C PRO A 419 12.79 4.13 -36.94
N TYR A 420 11.72 4.00 -36.14
CA TYR A 420 11.06 2.71 -35.90
C TYR A 420 10.56 2.03 -37.19
N SER A 421 10.10 2.82 -38.16
CA SER A 421 9.66 2.33 -39.46
C SER A 421 9.94 3.34 -40.56
N VAL A 422 10.17 2.86 -41.77
CA VAL A 422 10.38 3.66 -42.98
C VAL A 422 9.40 3.25 -44.07
N VAL A 423 9.02 4.19 -44.93
CA VAL A 423 8.12 3.92 -46.06
C VAL A 423 8.96 3.39 -47.23
N GLN A 424 8.51 2.28 -47.84
CA GLN A 424 9.17 1.70 -49.01
C GLN A 424 9.20 2.72 -50.16
N GLY A 425 10.37 2.90 -50.76
CA GLY A 425 10.58 3.85 -51.86
C GLY A 425 10.83 5.30 -51.41
N GLU A 426 10.68 5.63 -50.12
CA GLU A 426 11.02 6.95 -49.60
C GLU A 426 12.47 7.03 -49.09
N ARG A 427 13.02 8.25 -49.11
CA ARG A 427 14.35 8.54 -48.58
C ARG A 427 14.27 8.87 -47.10
N PHE A 428 15.12 8.23 -46.31
CA PHE A 428 15.32 8.56 -44.91
C PHE A 428 16.81 8.77 -44.62
N THR A 429 17.11 9.55 -43.57
CA THR A 429 18.48 9.80 -43.16
C THR A 429 18.86 8.85 -42.04
N LEU A 430 19.80 7.95 -42.33
CA LEU A 430 20.47 7.11 -41.34
C LEU A 430 21.57 7.93 -40.66
N ARG A 431 21.56 7.96 -39.33
CA ARG A 431 22.57 8.69 -38.54
C ARG A 431 23.28 7.74 -37.60
N ALA A 432 24.60 7.62 -37.75
CA ALA A 432 25.48 6.94 -36.81
C ALA A 432 26.23 7.98 -35.98
N VAL A 433 26.17 7.90 -34.66
CA VAL A 433 26.90 8.77 -33.74
C VAL A 433 28.02 7.99 -33.10
N VAL A 434 29.24 8.48 -33.22
CA VAL A 434 30.40 7.85 -32.60
C VAL A 434 30.76 8.60 -31.33
N PHE A 435 30.81 7.88 -30.22
CA PHE A 435 31.20 8.39 -28.92
C PHE A 435 32.62 7.89 -28.59
N SER A 436 33.47 8.78 -28.10
CA SER A 436 34.82 8.44 -27.65
C SER A 436 35.08 8.96 -26.24
N TYR A 437 35.34 8.03 -25.32
CA TYR A 437 35.82 8.27 -23.96
C TYR A 437 37.31 7.92 -23.82
N VAL A 438 38.02 7.74 -24.95
CA VAL A 438 39.46 7.49 -24.97
C VAL A 438 40.19 8.82 -24.78
N GLN A 439 41.19 8.86 -23.90
CA GLN A 439 41.98 10.07 -23.55
C GLN A 439 42.72 10.75 -24.72
N LYS A 440 42.69 10.17 -25.92
CA LYS A 440 43.39 10.67 -27.11
C LYS A 440 42.42 10.81 -28.27
N CYS A 441 42.63 11.79 -29.13
CA CYS A 441 41.88 11.91 -30.37
C CYS A 441 42.22 10.75 -31.31
N ILE A 442 41.20 9.99 -31.70
CA ILE A 442 41.31 8.85 -32.60
C ILE A 442 40.69 9.18 -33.95
N LEU A 443 41.35 8.75 -35.04
CA LEU A 443 40.79 8.84 -36.39
C LEU A 443 39.87 7.65 -36.61
N ILE A 444 38.58 7.91 -36.81
CA ILE A 444 37.55 6.88 -36.99
C ILE A 444 37.05 6.93 -38.41
N ALA A 445 37.12 5.79 -39.10
CA ALA A 445 36.50 5.57 -40.40
C ALA A 445 35.24 4.71 -40.21
N VAL A 446 34.10 5.19 -40.70
CA VAL A 446 32.81 4.49 -40.67
C VAL A 446 32.39 4.19 -42.10
N ALA A 447 31.95 2.97 -42.34
CA ALA A 447 31.53 2.49 -43.65
C ALA A 447 30.13 1.87 -43.56
N LEU A 448 29.24 2.26 -44.48
CA LEU A 448 27.94 1.61 -44.66
C LEU A 448 28.08 0.43 -45.64
N GLN A 449 27.79 -0.78 -45.16
CA GLN A 449 27.86 -2.01 -45.97
C GLN A 449 26.69 -2.10 -46.96
N ASP A 450 26.93 -2.74 -48.11
CA ASP A 450 25.89 -3.03 -49.08
C ASP A 450 24.88 -4.06 -48.56
N SER A 451 23.59 -3.78 -48.80
CA SER A 451 22.48 -4.66 -48.49
C SER A 451 21.53 -4.70 -49.68
N GLU A 452 20.94 -5.85 -49.97
CA GLU A 452 19.95 -6.01 -51.04
C GLU A 452 18.64 -5.25 -50.78
N ASP A 453 18.43 -4.83 -49.53
CA ASP A 453 17.20 -4.19 -49.10
C ASP A 453 17.27 -2.65 -49.17
N LEU A 454 18.46 -2.11 -49.44
CA LEU A 454 18.74 -0.67 -49.50
C LEU A 454 19.24 -0.26 -50.89
N ALA A 455 18.82 0.93 -51.34
CA ALA A 455 19.33 1.50 -52.59
C ALA A 455 20.81 1.89 -52.46
N ALA A 456 21.53 1.92 -53.59
CA ALA A 456 22.94 2.30 -53.62
C ALA A 456 23.15 3.74 -53.12
N VAL A 457 23.93 3.87 -52.04
CA VAL A 457 24.28 5.15 -51.38
C VAL A 457 25.62 5.68 -51.90
N LYS A 458 25.72 7.01 -52.10
CA LYS A 458 27.00 7.70 -52.41
C LYS A 458 27.74 8.07 -51.11
N ASN A 459 29.08 8.09 -51.11
CA ASN A 459 29.91 8.38 -49.93
C ASN A 459 29.66 7.44 -48.73
N LYS A 460 29.71 6.12 -48.99
CA LYS A 460 29.53 5.08 -47.98
C LYS A 460 30.57 5.13 -46.87
N GLU A 461 31.79 5.56 -47.20
CA GLU A 461 32.90 5.67 -46.27
C GLU A 461 33.15 7.13 -45.89
N GLN A 462 33.22 7.40 -44.59
CA GLN A 462 33.49 8.72 -44.04
C GLN A 462 34.50 8.58 -42.89
N ALA A 463 35.45 9.51 -42.79
CA ALA A 463 36.48 9.48 -41.75
C ALA A 463 36.67 10.84 -41.05
N ARG A 464 36.71 10.81 -39.71
CA ARG A 464 36.84 12.00 -38.85
C ARG A 464 37.58 11.69 -37.56
N CYS A 465 38.28 12.69 -37.02
CA CYS A 465 38.89 12.60 -35.70
C CYS A 465 37.83 12.85 -34.61
N VAL A 466 37.78 11.98 -33.60
CA VAL A 466 36.91 12.11 -32.43
C VAL A 466 37.77 12.09 -31.17
N CYS A 467 37.65 13.14 -30.34
CA CYS A 467 38.43 13.32 -29.11
C CYS A 467 37.63 12.92 -27.87
N GLU A 468 38.32 12.79 -26.73
CA GLU A 468 37.70 12.45 -25.44
C GLU A 468 36.51 13.35 -25.11
N GLY A 469 35.39 12.74 -24.70
CA GLY A 469 34.19 13.44 -24.28
C GLY A 469 33.42 14.12 -25.42
N HIS A 470 33.88 13.97 -26.66
CA HIS A 470 33.20 14.49 -27.86
C HIS A 470 32.54 13.35 -28.62
N SER A 471 31.46 13.67 -29.32
CA SER A 471 30.82 12.78 -30.28
C SER A 471 30.82 13.38 -31.68
N HIS A 472 30.77 12.52 -32.69
CA HIS A 472 30.63 12.94 -34.08
C HIS A 472 29.55 12.14 -34.79
N SER A 473 28.69 12.82 -35.55
CA SER A 473 27.61 12.18 -36.32
C SER A 473 27.99 12.01 -37.78
N PHE A 474 27.80 10.81 -38.29
CA PHE A 474 27.92 10.43 -39.69
C PHE A 474 26.51 10.18 -40.24
N THR A 475 26.20 10.73 -41.41
CA THR A 475 24.86 10.62 -41.99
C THR A 475 24.89 10.11 -43.42
N TRP A 476 23.90 9.29 -43.75
CA TRP A 476 23.65 8.77 -45.10
C TRP A 476 22.17 8.90 -45.44
N ASP A 477 21.87 9.37 -46.65
CA ASP A 477 20.50 9.33 -47.17
C ASP A 477 20.28 8.01 -47.90
N VAL A 478 19.37 7.19 -47.37
CA VAL A 478 19.13 5.82 -47.81
C VAL A 478 17.67 5.67 -48.25
N THR A 479 17.40 4.75 -49.16
CA THR A 479 16.04 4.39 -49.61
C THR A 479 15.81 2.90 -49.39
N ALA A 480 14.72 2.55 -48.70
CA ALA A 480 14.32 1.15 -48.48
C ALA A 480 13.62 0.60 -49.73
N LEU A 481 14.09 -0.55 -50.22
CA LEU A 481 13.61 -1.17 -51.47
C LEU A 481 12.65 -2.34 -51.24
N LYS A 482 12.78 -3.09 -50.15
CA LYS A 482 11.94 -4.26 -49.83
C LYS A 482 11.09 -4.04 -48.59
N LEU A 483 9.94 -4.72 -48.53
CA LEU A 483 9.11 -4.84 -47.33
C LEU A 483 9.64 -6.01 -46.49
N SER A 484 10.63 -5.74 -45.65
CA SER A 484 11.26 -6.72 -44.76
C SER A 484 11.74 -6.04 -43.46
N ASN A 485 12.11 -6.86 -42.48
CA ASN A 485 12.95 -6.38 -41.39
C ASN A 485 14.35 -6.11 -41.95
N LEU A 486 14.78 -4.85 -41.94
CA LEU A 486 16.12 -4.45 -42.36
C LEU A 486 17.13 -4.87 -41.27
N SER A 487 18.01 -5.83 -41.59
CA SER A 487 19.23 -6.04 -40.80
C SER A 487 20.26 -5.02 -41.25
N MET A 488 20.52 -4.00 -40.43
CA MET A 488 21.51 -2.95 -40.68
C MET A 488 22.77 -3.16 -39.86
#